data_AF-W7BDW0-F1
#
_entry.id   AF-W7BDW0-F1
#
_cell.length_a   1.000
_cell.length_b   1.000
_cell.length_c   1.000
_cell.angle_alpha   90.00
_cell.angle_beta   90.00
_cell.angle_gamma   90.00
#
_symmetry.space_group_name_H-M   'P 1'
#
loop_
_entity.id
_entity.type
_entity.pdbx_description
1 polymer ?
#
loop_
_entity_poly.entity_id
_entity_poly.type
_entity_poly.pdbx_seq_one_letter_code
_entity_poly.pdbx_strand_id
1 'polypeptide(L)' 'MTLKIVVTGAAGFIGFHVSKRLLKEGYTVIGIDNINDYYDVNLKKGAFRAT' A
#
# COMPACT_ATOMS: atom_id res chain seq x y z
N MET A 1 -22.11 -12.76 8.07
CA MET A 1 -20.74 -12.37 8.50
C MET A 1 -20.12 -11.55 7.38
N THR A 2 -19.55 -10.38 7.66
CA THR A 2 -18.83 -9.59 6.66
C THR A 2 -17.44 -10.18 6.44
N LEU A 3 -17.02 -10.35 5.18
CA LEU A 3 -15.68 -10.83 4.86
C LEU A 3 -14.63 -9.82 5.37
N LYS A 4 -13.64 -10.32 6.11
CA LYS A 4 -12.50 -9.51 6.58
C LYS A 4 -11.35 -9.62 5.60
N ILE A 5 -10.81 -8.50 5.14
CA ILE A 5 -9.73 -8.41 4.16
C ILE A 5 -8.53 -7.73 4.80
N VAL A 6 -7.35 -8.37 4.69
CA VAL A 6 -6.08 -7.77 5.10
C VAL A 6 -5.43 -7.11 3.90
N VAL A 7 -5.07 -5.83 4.03
CA VAL A 7 -4.35 -5.08 3.00
C VAL A 7 -2.97 -4.73 3.53
N THR A 8 -1.92 -5.25 2.91
CA THR A 8 -0.54 -4.85 3.18
C THR A 8 -0.18 -3.62 2.34
N GLY A 9 0.67 -2.74 2.86
CA GLY A 9 0.99 -1.47 2.20
C GLY A 9 -0.19 -0.48 2.20
N ALA A 10 -1.06 -0.55 3.23
CA ALA A 10 -2.31 0.21 3.29
C ALA A 10 -2.13 1.73 3.37
N ALA A 11 -0.99 2.23 3.83
CA ALA A 11 -0.65 3.66 3.85
C ALA A 11 -0.03 4.14 2.53
N GLY A 12 0.43 3.21 1.68
CA GLY A 12 0.91 3.53 0.33
C GLY A 12 -0.21 3.95 -0.63
N PHE A 13 0.16 4.57 -1.76
CA PHE A 13 -0.80 5.09 -2.75
C PHE A 13 -1.84 4.05 -3.20
N ILE A 14 -1.39 2.84 -3.57
CA ILE A 14 -2.27 1.77 -4.05
C ILE A 14 -3.11 1.22 -2.89
N GLY A 15 -2.47 0.90 -1.76
CA GLY A 15 -3.15 0.31 -0.61
C GLY A 15 -4.24 1.21 -0.03
N PHE A 16 -4.03 2.53 -0.03
CA PHE A 16 -5.05 3.50 0.37
C PHE A 16 -6.28 3.45 -0.52
N HIS A 17 -6.09 3.49 -1.86
CA HIS A 17 -7.20 3.47 -2.81
C HIS A 17 -7.96 2.13 -2.79
N VAL A 18 -7.24 1.01 -2.65
CA VAL A 18 -7.83 -0.32 -2.51
C VAL A 18 -8.64 -0.41 -1.22
N SER A 19 -8.07 -0.01 -0.09
CA SER A 19 -8.76 -0.03 1.21
C SER A 19 -10.03 0.82 1.18
N LYS A 20 -9.96 2.03 0.61
CA LYS A 20 -11.11 2.92 0.44
C LYS A 20 -12.21 2.30 -0.41
N ARG A 21 -11.86 1.61 -1.50
CA ARG A 21 -12.83 0.93 -2.37
C ARG A 21 -13.51 -0.23 -1.64
N LEU A 22 -12.75 -1.08 -0.96
CA LEU A 22 -13.26 -2.23 -0.22
C LEU A 22 -14.19 -1.81 0.93
N LEU A 23 -13.83 -0.76 1.66
CA LEU A 23 -14.69 -0.17 2.69
C LEU A 23 -16.02 0.33 2.09
N LYS A 24 -15.99 0.98 0.93
CA LYS A 24 -17.20 1.44 0.23
C LYS A 24 -18.11 0.29 -0.22
N GLU A 25 -17.54 -0.87 -0.51
CA GLU A 25 -18.28 -2.09 -0.85
C GLU A 25 -18.81 -2.85 0.37
N GLY A 26 -18.57 -2.33 1.59
CA GLY A 26 -19.10 -2.88 2.84
C GLY A 26 -18.21 -3.95 3.47
N TYR A 27 -16.99 -4.16 2.98
CA TYR A 27 -16.03 -5.08 3.59
C TYR A 27 -15.41 -4.49 4.86
N THR A 28 -15.01 -5.38 5.77
CA THR A 28 -14.14 -5.00 6.88
C THR A 28 -12.70 -5.10 6.43
N VAL A 29 -11.97 -3.99 6.44
CA VAL A 29 -10.56 -3.93 6.02
C VAL A 29 -9.66 -3.78 7.24
N ILE A 30 -8.60 -4.60 7.31
CA ILE A 30 -7.51 -4.49 8.27
C ILE A 30 -6.26 -4.08 7.49
N GLY A 31 -5.83 -2.83 7.66
CA GLY A 31 -4.62 -2.31 7.02
C GLY A 31 -3.38 -2.68 7.83
N ILE A 32 -2.37 -3.24 7.16
CA ILE A 32 -1.02 -3.43 7.69
C ILE A 32 -0.09 -2.61 6.81
N ASP A 33 0.67 -1.73 7.42
CA ASP A 33 1.70 -0.97 6.71
C ASP A 33 2.97 -0.96 7.55
N ASN A 34 4.10 -1.05 6.86
CA ASN A 34 5.39 -0.82 7.48
C ASN A 34 5.73 0.63 7.14
N ILE A 35 5.32 1.57 8.00
CA ILE A 35 5.55 3.03 7.90
C ILE A 35 7.04 3.32 8.12
N ASN A 36 7.86 2.67 7.31
CA ASN A 36 9.29 2.80 7.32
C ASN A 36 9.57 3.93 6.34
N ASP A 37 10.28 4.96 6.80
CA ASP A 37 10.94 5.97 5.97
C ASP A 37 12.07 5.34 5.10
N TYR A 38 12.03 4.03 4.87
CA TYR A 38 13.14 3.22 4.37
C TYR A 38 13.38 3.37 2.86
N TYR A 39 12.87 4.45 2.28
CA TYR A 39 13.45 5.00 1.07
C TYR A 39 13.58 6.51 1.24
N ASP A 40 14.70 6.89 1.86
CA ASP A 40 15.35 8.14 1.57
C ASP A 40 15.36 8.30 0.04
N VAL A 41 14.56 9.25 -0.46
CA VAL A 41 14.33 9.56 -1.88
C VAL A 41 15.63 9.91 -2.63
N ASN A 42 16.76 9.89 -1.94
CA ASN A 42 18.10 10.07 -2.44
C ASN A 42 18.70 8.85 -3.17
N LEU A 43 18.06 7.66 -3.19
CA LEU A 43 18.50 6.55 -4.06
C LEU A 43 18.03 6.70 -5.53
N LYS A 44 18.10 7.93 -6.07
CA LYS A 44 18.31 8.16 -7.50
C LYS A 44 19.76 7.81 -7.83
N LYS A 45 20.04 6.55 -8.20
CA LYS A 45 21.16 6.10 -9.06
C LYS A 45 21.26 4.58 -8.95
N GLY A 46 20.67 3.84 -9.88
CA GLY A 46 20.89 2.39 -9.92
C GLY A 46 20.18 1.60 -11.02
N ALA A 47 19.14 2.13 -11.66
CA ALA A 47 18.40 1.36 -12.68
C ALA A 47 18.06 2.15 -13.95
N PHE A 48 18.85 3.17 -14.33
CA PHE A 48 18.91 3.55 -15.74
C PHE A 48 20.04 2.76 -16.40
N ARG A 49 19.73 1.54 -16.82
CA ARG A 49 20.56 0.79 -17.75
C ARG A 49 19.74 0.62 -19.03
N ALA A 50 19.81 1.64 -19.88
CA ALA A 50 19.52 1.50 -21.30
C ALA A 50 20.73 0.80 -21.93
N THR A 51 20.70 -0.53 -21.95
CA THR A 51 21.45 -1.40 -22.88
C THR A 51 20.62 -2.63 -23.12
#